data_AF-A0A0D0CQ45-F1
#
_entry.id   AF-A0A0D0CQ45-F1
#
_cell.length_a   1.000
_cell.length_b   1.000
_cell.length_c   1.000
_cell.angle_alpha   90.00
_cell.angle_beta   90.00
_cell.angle_gamma   90.00
#
_symmetry.space_group_name_H-M   'P 1'
#
loop_
_entity.id
_entity.type
_entity.pdbx_description
1 polymer ?
#
loop_
_entity_poly.entity_id
_entity_poly.type
_entity_poly.pdbx_seq_one_letter_code
_entity_poly.pdbx_strand_id
1 'polypeptide(L)'
;MSVGNVSELIVSNSAMCRLRIFLQLEVGPILELGSIQAGHVNVVFDLKKVHGLGDGSRFQVGAFPEEGLEIIDKNTFTYEKSSVLAGIVSF
;
A
#
# COMPACT_ATOMS: atom_id res chain seq x y z
N MET A 1 16.16 3.35 1.12
CA MET A 1 16.13 3.32 -0.36
C MET A 1 14.71 3.65 -0.80
N SER A 2 14.52 4.69 -1.65
CA SER A 2 13.20 5.06 -2.20
C SER A 2 12.91 4.15 -3.39
N VAL A 3 11.81 3.40 -3.37
CA VAL A 3 11.46 2.39 -4.38
C VAL A 3 10.65 3.05 -5.51
N GLY A 4 11.21 4.10 -6.10
CA GLY A 4 10.70 4.67 -7.35
C GLY A 4 9.36 5.42 -7.31
N ASN A 5 9.09 6.04 -8.45
CA ASN A 5 7.97 6.92 -8.75
C ASN A 5 6.74 6.11 -9.17
N VAL A 6 5.65 6.10 -8.39
CA VAL A 6 4.53 5.16 -8.61
C VAL A 6 3.16 5.80 -8.82
N SER A 7 2.40 5.28 -9.78
CA SER A 7 1.01 5.66 -10.07
C SER A 7 -0.01 4.58 -9.71
N GLU A 8 0.46 3.34 -9.54
CA GLU A 8 -0.34 2.18 -9.16
C GLU A 8 0.45 1.38 -8.13
N LEU A 9 -0.28 0.66 -7.27
CA LEU A 9 0.29 -0.28 -6.32
C LEU A 9 -0.27 -1.68 -6.59
N ILE A 10 0.61 -2.62 -6.93
CA ILE A 10 0.26 -4.03 -7.14
C ILE A 10 0.58 -4.76 -5.84
N VAL A 11 -0.44 -5.32 -5.20
CA VAL A 11 -0.34 -5.97 -3.90
C VAL A 11 -0.77 -7.42 -3.97
N SER A 12 0.05 -8.31 -3.41
CA SER A 12 -0.28 -9.72 -3.21
C SER A 12 -0.40 -10.03 -1.72
N ASN A 13 -1.45 -10.75 -1.34
CA ASN A 13 -1.72 -11.21 0.02
C ASN A 13 -1.50 -12.73 0.10
N SER A 14 -0.34 -13.13 0.60
CA SER A 14 0.00 -14.53 0.88
C SER A 14 -0.41 -14.99 2.28
N ALA A 15 -0.91 -14.07 3.12
CA ALA A 15 -1.40 -14.39 4.45
C ALA A 15 -2.70 -15.22 4.40
N MET A 16 -2.96 -15.95 5.49
CA MET A 16 -4.18 -16.75 5.67
C MET A 16 -5.39 -15.91 6.11
N CYS A 17 -5.27 -14.59 6.17
CA CYS A 17 -6.32 -13.67 6.59
C CYS A 17 -6.51 -12.53 5.59
N ARG A 18 -7.63 -11.82 5.71
CA ARG A 18 -7.88 -10.61 4.95
C ARG A 18 -7.05 -9.46 5.50
N LEU A 19 -6.39 -8.72 4.61
CA LEU A 19 -5.56 -7.57 4.94
C LEU A 19 -6.20 -6.26 4.47
N ARG A 20 -6.20 -5.24 5.32
CA ARG A 20 -6.45 -3.84 4.96
C ARG A 20 -5.13 -3.16 4.63
N ILE A 21 -5.06 -2.50 3.48
CA ILE A 21 -3.86 -1.83 2.99
C ILE A 21 -3.97 -0.33 3.24
N PHE A 22 -2.89 0.26 3.76
CA PHE A 22 -2.83 1.68 4.09
C PHE A 22 -1.55 2.31 3.56
N LEU A 23 -1.65 3.61 3.28
CA LEU A 23 -0.54 4.48 2.97
C LEU A 23 -0.31 5.44 4.14
N GLN A 24 0.89 5.40 4.72
CA GLN A 24 1.33 6.36 5.71
C GLN A 24 2.21 7.42 5.03
N LEU A 25 1.69 8.63 4.87
CA LEU A 25 2.45 9.75 4.32
C LEU A 25 3.59 10.15 5.28
N GLU A 26 4.72 10.60 4.73
CA GLU A 26 5.84 11.15 5.54
C GLU A 26 5.39 12.38 6.32
N VAL A 27 4.54 13.21 5.70
CA VAL A 27 3.84 14.33 6.33
C VAL A 27 2.37 14.24 5.92
N GLY A 28 1.48 13.90 6.86
CA GLY A 28 0.04 13.89 6.60
C GLY A 28 -0.73 12.73 7.24
N PRO A 29 -2.00 12.54 6.85
CA PRO A 29 -2.85 11.47 7.35
C PRO A 29 -2.41 10.08 6.84
N ILE A 30 -2.89 9.05 7.53
CA ILE A 30 -2.90 7.67 7.03
C ILE A 30 -4.11 7.52 6.10
N LEU A 31 -3.88 7.00 4.89
CA LEU A 31 -4.90 6.81 3.87
C LEU A 31 -5.18 5.32 3.69
N GLU A 32 -6.44 4.90 3.71
CA GLU A 32 -6.82 3.52 3.44
C GLU A 32 -7.05 3.29 1.94
N LEU A 33 -6.46 2.23 1.39
CA LEU A 33 -6.66 1.84 -0.01
C LEU A 33 -7.80 0.84 -0.18
N GLY A 34 -7.98 -0.04 0.80
CA GLY A 34 -9.00 -1.09 0.80
C GLY A 34 -8.46 -2.42 1.29
N SER A 35 -9.27 -3.47 1.11
CA SER A 35 -8.99 -4.80 1.65
C SER A 35 -8.70 -5.84 0.57
N ILE A 36 -7.80 -6.76 0.86
CA ILE A 36 -7.41 -7.88 0.01
C ILE A 36 -7.71 -9.19 0.74
N GLN A 37 -8.47 -10.10 0.11
CA GLN A 37 -8.75 -11.42 0.68
C GLN A 37 -7.48 -12.28 0.77
N ALA A 38 -7.49 -13.26 1.67
CA ALA A 38 -6.42 -14.25 1.78
C ALA A 38 -6.19 -14.96 0.43
N GLY A 39 -4.93 -15.10 0.02
CA GLY A 39 -4.53 -15.80 -1.21
C GLY A 39 -4.71 -15.02 -2.52
N HIS A 40 -5.23 -13.78 -2.48
CA HIS A 40 -5.31 -12.95 -3.68
C HIS A 40 -3.92 -12.41 -4.06
N VAL A 41 -3.57 -12.53 -5.34
CA VAL A 41 -2.30 -12.06 -5.90
C VAL A 41 -2.53 -10.98 -6.95
N ASN A 42 -1.59 -10.04 -7.05
CA ASN A 42 -1.57 -8.96 -8.04
C ASN A 42 -2.82 -8.07 -8.04
N VAL A 43 -3.35 -7.73 -6.87
CA VAL A 43 -4.45 -6.77 -6.73
C VAL A 43 -3.90 -5.36 -6.98
N VAL A 44 -4.50 -4.64 -7.94
CA VAL A 44 -4.02 -3.33 -8.35
C VAL A 44 -4.84 -2.21 -7.69
N PHE A 45 -4.16 -1.31 -6.98
CA PHE A 45 -4.71 -0.06 -6.48
C PHE A 45 -4.22 1.12 -7.32
N ASP A 46 -5.15 1.87 -7.87
CA ASP A 46 -4.86 3.09 -8.63
C ASP A 46 -4.63 4.27 -7.68
N LEU A 47 -3.36 4.69 -7.54
CA LEU A 47 -2.97 5.76 -6.62
C LEU A 47 -3.43 7.14 -7.10
N LYS A 48 -3.83 7.29 -8.37
CA LYS A 48 -4.37 8.56 -8.89
C LYS A 48 -5.76 8.85 -8.31
N LYS A 49 -6.47 7.81 -7.86
CA LYS A 49 -7.82 7.93 -7.27
C LYS A 49 -7.80 8.12 -5.75
N VAL A 50 -6.63 8.05 -5.12
CA VAL A 50 -6.48 8.19 -3.67
C VAL A 50 -6.53 9.67 -3.30
N HIS A 51 -7.66 10.09 -2.73
CA HIS A 51 -7.82 11.45 -2.22
C HIS A 51 -6.80 11.75 -1.12
N GLY A 52 -6.17 12.92 -1.18
CA GLY A 52 -5.13 13.33 -0.24
C GLY A 52 -3.71 12.86 -0.60
N LEU A 53 -3.54 12.06 -1.66
CA LEU A 53 -2.23 11.64 -2.17
C LEU A 53 -1.81 12.50 -3.37
N GLY A 54 -1.13 13.61 -3.10
CA GLY A 54 -0.63 14.52 -4.14
C GLY A 54 0.58 13.95 -4.90
N ASP A 55 0.84 14.46 -6.11
CA ASP A 55 2.08 14.13 -6.82
C ASP A 55 3.31 14.61 -6.02
N GLY A 56 4.38 13.82 -6.01
CA GLY A 56 5.57 14.05 -5.18
C GLY A 56 5.38 13.67 -3.70
N SER A 57 4.19 13.20 -3.28
CA SER A 57 4.00 12.73 -1.92
C SER A 57 4.81 11.47 -1.67
N ARG A 58 5.58 11.47 -0.58
CA ARG A 58 6.32 10.29 -0.12
C ARG A 58 5.49 9.55 0.91
N PHE A 59 5.38 8.25 0.74
CA PHE A 59 4.52 7.43 1.58
C PHE A 59 5.11 6.04 1.80
N GLN A 60 4.66 5.42 2.88
CA GLN A 60 4.99 4.07 3.27
C GLN A 60 3.73 3.20 3.12
N VAL A 61 3.88 2.01 2.56
CA VAL A 61 2.77 1.05 2.48
C VAL A 61 2.80 0.15 3.69
N GLY A 62 1.64 -0.09 4.30
CA GLY A 62 1.46 -1.07 5.36
C GLY A 62 0.18 -1.89 5.17
N ALA A 63 0.11 -3.02 5.86
CA ALA A 63 -1.06 -3.88 5.88
C ALA A 63 -1.42 -4.25 7.33
N PHE A 64 -2.72 -4.38 7.62
CA PHE A 64 -3.23 -4.84 8.91
C PHE A 64 -4.29 -5.94 8.71
N PRO A 65 -4.30 -7.00 9.52
CA PRO A 65 -5.41 -7.96 9.52
C PRO A 65 -6.74 -7.27 9.89
N GLU A 66 -7.84 -7.61 9.21
CA GLU A 66 -9.17 -7.12 9.62
C GLU A 66 -9.63 -7.71 10.96
N GLU A 67 -9.20 -8.92 11.27
CA GLU A 67 -9.64 -9.66 12.45
C GLU A 67 -8.52 -9.74 13.48
N GLY A 68 -8.45 -8.75 14.39
CA GLY A 68 -7.85 -8.83 15.74
C GLY A 68 -6.41 -9.34 15.91
N LEU A 69 -5.74 -9.72 14.83
CA LEU A 69 -4.43 -10.33 14.82
C LEU A 69 -3.38 -9.23 14.76
N GLU A 70 -2.38 -9.35 15.63
CA GLU A 70 -1.24 -8.44 15.72
C GLU A 70 -0.63 -8.20 14.34
N ILE A 71 -0.20 -6.96 14.14
CA ILE A 71 0.39 -6.40 12.91
C ILE A 71 1.45 -7.38 12.39
N ILE A 72 1.10 -8.13 11.35
CA ILE A 72 2.04 -9.01 10.67
C ILE A 72 2.90 -8.11 9.80
N ASP A 73 4.03 -7.73 10.37
CA ASP A 73 5.21 -7.21 9.68
C ASP A 73 5.04 -5.82 9.01
N LYS A 74 5.71 -4.82 9.60
CA LYS A 74 5.87 -3.48 9.01
C LYS A 74 6.90 -3.54 7.88
N ASN A 75 6.59 -4.23 6.79
CA ASN A 75 7.37 -4.09 5.57
C ASN A 75 7.10 -2.71 4.97
N THR A 76 7.91 -1.76 5.42
CA THR A 76 7.76 -0.34 5.19
C THR A 76 8.46 0.02 3.88
N PHE A 77 7.79 -0.22 2.76
CA PHE A 77 8.30 0.21 1.46
C PHE A 77 7.99 1.69 1.26
N THR A 78 9.03 2.51 1.08
CA THR A 78 8.87 3.95 0.83
C THR A 78 8.80 4.22 -0.68
N TYR A 79 7.70 4.82 -1.12
CA TYR A 79 7.44 5.21 -2.50
C TYR A 79 7.22 6.73 -2.59
N GLU A 80 7.39 7.28 -3.79
CA GLU A 80 7.02 8.64 -4.13
C GLU A 80 5.96 8.61 -5.25
N LYS A 81 4.85 9.34 -5.10
CA LYS A 81 3.80 9.35 -6.13
C LYS A 81 4.27 10.11 -7.37
N SER A 82 4.21 9.45 -8.52
CA SER A 82 4.47 10.06 -9.83
C SER A 82 3.81 9.19 -10.92
N SER A 83 3.62 9.73 -12.13
CA SER A 83 2.74 9.15 -13.15
C SER A 83 3.31 7.97 -13.97
N VAL A 84 4.46 7.38 -13.58
CA VAL A 84 5.29 6.62 -14.53
C VAL A 84 5.39 5.11 -14.28
N LEU A 85 5.48 4.63 -13.03
CA LEU A 85 5.72 3.21 -12.75
C LEU A 85 4.66 2.61 -11.80
N ALA A 86 4.60 1.29 -11.71
CA ALA A 86 3.82 0.58 -10.69
C ALA A 86 4.74 0.15 -9.53
N GLY A 87 4.31 0.39 -8.30
CA GLY A 87 4.96 -0.15 -7.10
C GLY A 87 4.46 -1.56 -6.84
N ILE A 88 5.35 -2.50 -6.52
CA ILE A 88 4.99 -3.89 -6.22
C ILE A 88 5.26 -4.15 -4.75
N VAL A 89 4.26 -4.65 -4.03
CA VAL A 89 4.35 -5.03 -2.61
C VAL A 89 3.76 -6.42 -2.43
N SER A 90 4.37 -7.23 -1.57
CA SER A 90 3.88 -8.55 -1.20
C SER A 90 3.90 -8.69 0.32
N PHE A 91 2.79 -9.18 0.86
CA PHE A 91 2.57 -9.42 2.28
C PHE A 91 2.30 -10.90 2.54
#